data_AF-A0AAU9PVP2-F1
#
_entry.id   AF-A0AAU9PVP2-F1
#
_cell.length_a   1.000
_cell.length_b   1.000
_cell.length_c   1.000
_cell.angle_alpha   90.00
_cell.angle_beta   90.00
_cell.angle_gamma   90.00
#
_symmetry.space_group_name_H-M   'P 1'
#
loop_
_entity.id
_entity.type
_entity.pdbx_description
1 polymer ?
#
loop_
_entity_poly.entity_id
_entity_poly.type
_entity_poly.pdbx_seq_one_letter_code
_entity_poly.pdbx_strand_id
1 'polypeptide(L)'
;MCSISDLKCKGVGAPLQVRIIHRWKNDIRRYDTWYLAIDRFGDAIQILGQRSSQAYIESVFKLFDCYTISEYSCPELDRHQKVLENDFYIEVGLISVIKPLPNTMTIPKHWFWFVTKCHLMELGEKPPYYPVPTKFNRDLLIPLHAITIVAVTNLKPSTTAGMALPI
;
A
#
# COMPACT_ATOMS: atom_id res chain seq x y z
N MET A 1 8.37 10.71 16.06
CA MET A 1 8.38 9.51 15.19
C MET A 1 8.15 9.99 13.77
N CYS A 2 8.87 9.46 12.79
CA CYS A 2 8.78 9.87 11.39
C CYS A 2 7.51 9.29 10.75
N SER A 3 6.83 10.05 9.90
CA SER A 3 5.73 9.57 9.04
C SER A 3 6.27 9.21 7.66
N ILE A 4 5.49 8.45 6.87
CA ILE A 4 5.85 8.15 5.47
C ILE A 4 5.95 9.45 4.65
N SER A 5 5.04 10.39 4.87
CA SER A 5 5.03 11.69 4.18
C SER A 5 6.24 12.57 4.50
N ASP A 6 6.88 12.39 5.66
CA ASP A 6 8.07 13.16 6.07
C ASP A 6 9.39 12.58 5.56
N LEU A 7 9.36 11.42 4.89
CA LEU A 7 10.58 10.76 4.42
C LEU A 7 11.28 11.58 3.33
N LYS A 8 12.54 11.95 3.60
CA LYS A 8 13.42 12.64 2.65
C LYS A 8 14.43 11.65 2.09
N CYS A 9 14.30 11.33 0.81
CA CYS A 9 14.99 10.22 0.13
C CYS A 9 16.45 10.54 -0.27
N LYS A 10 17.25 11.05 0.67
CA LYS A 10 18.66 11.41 0.44
C LYS A 10 19.62 10.77 1.45
N GLY A 11 19.23 9.68 2.10
CA GLY A 11 20.07 9.01 3.10
C GLY A 11 19.40 7.82 3.79
N VAL A 12 19.99 7.38 4.90
CA VAL A 12 19.43 6.34 5.77
C VAL A 12 18.12 6.84 6.37
N GLY A 13 17.04 6.08 6.16
CA GLY A 13 15.72 6.44 6.64
C GLY A 13 15.63 6.47 8.16
N ALA A 14 14.92 7.46 8.70
CA ALA A 14 14.58 7.49 10.12
C ALA A 14 13.69 6.29 10.49
N PRO A 15 13.73 5.79 11.73
CA PRO A 15 12.88 4.67 12.13
C PRO A 15 11.40 4.93 11.84
N LEU A 16 10.77 4.01 11.13
CA LEU A 16 9.39 4.10 10.68
C LEU A 16 8.55 2.99 11.31
N GLN A 17 7.36 3.35 11.79
CA GLN A 17 6.40 2.39 12.32
C GLN A 17 5.31 2.13 11.29
N VAL A 18 5.16 0.87 10.88
CA VAL A 18 4.24 0.49 9.82
C VAL A 18 3.49 -0.81 10.14
N ARG A 19 2.34 -0.98 9.50
CA ARG A 19 1.65 -2.27 9.37
C ARG A 19 1.81 -2.79 7.95
N ILE A 20 2.14 -4.05 7.80
CA ILE A 20 2.18 -4.71 6.48
C ILE A 20 0.75 -5.08 6.09
N ILE A 21 0.27 -4.64 4.93
CA ILE A 21 -1.10 -4.86 4.46
C ILE A 21 -1.17 -5.87 3.32
N HIS A 22 -0.16 -5.86 2.45
CA HIS A 22 -0.16 -6.70 1.27
C HIS A 22 1.25 -7.17 0.94
N ARG A 23 1.33 -8.28 0.21
CA ARG A 23 2.58 -8.85 -0.31
C ARG A 23 2.33 -9.39 -1.71
N TRP A 24 3.21 -9.06 -2.65
CA TRP A 24 3.20 -9.60 -4.00
C TRP A 24 4.61 -9.92 -4.49
N LYS A 25 4.69 -10.77 -5.50
CA LYS A 25 5.92 -11.02 -6.26
C LYS A 25 5.65 -10.65 -7.70
N ASN A 26 6.65 -10.11 -8.38
CA ASN A 26 6.55 -9.83 -9.80
C ASN A 26 6.78 -11.14 -10.60
N ASP A 27 5.93 -11.41 -11.60
CA ASP A 27 6.04 -12.62 -12.42
C ASP A 27 7.35 -12.71 -13.21
N ILE A 28 7.89 -11.55 -13.61
CA ILE A 28 9.16 -11.41 -14.34
C ILE A 28 10.33 -11.43 -13.35
N ARG A 29 10.23 -10.70 -12.24
CA ARG A 29 11.24 -10.65 -11.17
C ARG A 29 10.82 -11.48 -9.97
N ARG A 30 10.79 -12.81 -10.15
CA ARG A 30 10.30 -13.77 -9.13
C ARG A 30 11.06 -13.75 -7.81
N TYR A 31 12.25 -13.17 -7.80
CA TYR A 31 13.12 -13.04 -6.63
C TYR A 31 12.94 -11.71 -5.88
N ASP A 32 12.07 -10.83 -6.37
CA ASP A 32 11.74 -9.57 -5.70
C ASP A 32 10.39 -9.74 -5.00
N THR A 33 10.39 -9.65 -3.67
CA THR A 33 9.16 -9.64 -2.87
C THR A 33 8.88 -8.22 -2.43
N TRP A 34 7.71 -7.76 -2.84
CA TRP A 34 7.21 -6.44 -2.52
C TRP A 34 6.13 -6.51 -1.45
N TYR A 35 6.09 -5.47 -0.63
CA TYR A 35 5.12 -5.32 0.44
C TYR A 35 4.49 -3.94 0.39
N LEU A 36 3.22 -3.88 0.78
CA LEU A 36 2.52 -2.62 1.01
C LEU A 36 2.50 -2.40 2.51
N ALA A 37 3.02 -1.26 2.94
CA ALA A 37 3.08 -0.89 4.34
C ALA A 37 2.35 0.43 4.56
N ILE A 38 1.69 0.57 5.70
CA ILE A 38 1.00 1.82 6.07
C ILE A 38 1.44 2.31 7.44
N ASP A 39 1.52 3.62 7.61
CA ASP A 39 1.85 4.24 8.90
C ASP A 39 0.61 4.60 9.73
N ARG A 40 0.85 5.23 10.88
CA ARG A 40 -0.21 5.69 11.80
C ARG A 40 -1.12 6.78 11.24
N PHE A 41 -0.72 7.46 10.17
CA PHE A 41 -1.50 8.52 9.53
C PHE A 41 -2.33 8.00 8.35
N GLY A 42 -2.09 6.74 7.94
CA GLY A 42 -2.78 6.11 6.82
C GLY A 42 -2.07 6.29 5.49
N ASP A 43 -0.88 6.88 5.49
CA ASP A 43 -0.03 6.96 4.32
C ASP A 43 0.51 5.57 4.00
N ALA A 44 0.62 5.25 2.71
CA ALA A 44 1.12 3.96 2.24
C ALA A 44 2.45 4.11 1.55
N ILE A 45 3.29 3.10 1.67
CA ILE A 45 4.57 2.99 0.98
C ILE A 45 4.82 1.55 0.52
N GLN A 46 5.56 1.42 -0.58
CA GLN A 46 6.03 0.13 -1.08
C GLN A 46 7.36 -0.19 -0.42
N ILE A 47 7.52 -1.45 -0.01
CA ILE A 47 8.76 -1.97 0.56
C ILE A 47 9.26 -3.12 -0.33
N LEU A 48 10.51 -3.05 -0.77
CA LEU A 48 11.20 -4.12 -1.46
C LEU A 48 12.11 -4.88 -0.49
N GLY A 49 11.95 -6.20 -0.40
CA GLY A 49 12.94 -7.06 0.23
C GLY A 49 14.11 -7.31 -0.72
N GLN A 50 15.34 -7.00 -0.30
CA GLN A 50 16.54 -7.27 -1.09
C GLN A 50 16.64 -8.75 -1.44
N ARG A 51 16.99 -9.03 -2.70
CA ARG A 51 17.08 -10.40 -3.26
C ARG A 51 17.96 -11.34 -2.44
N SER A 52 19.11 -10.85 -1.95
CA SER A 52 20.03 -11.63 -1.12
C SER A 52 19.46 -11.99 0.26
N SER A 53 18.44 -11.27 0.71
CA SER A 53 17.85 -11.35 2.05
C SER A 53 16.41 -11.84 2.03
N GLN A 54 15.89 -12.24 0.87
CA GLN A 54 14.47 -12.46 0.64
C GLN A 54 13.85 -13.47 1.62
N ALA A 55 14.51 -14.62 1.82
CA ALA A 55 14.03 -15.64 2.74
C ALA A 55 13.92 -15.13 4.19
N TYR A 56 14.87 -14.30 4.63
CA TYR A 56 14.83 -13.65 5.94
C TYR A 56 13.66 -12.68 6.02
N ILE A 57 13.52 -11.76 5.06
CA ILE A 57 12.45 -10.76 5.05
C ILE A 57 11.06 -11.43 5.00
N GLU A 58 10.90 -12.49 4.19
CA GLU A 58 9.66 -13.27 4.14
C GLU A 58 9.33 -14.01 5.43
N SER A 59 10.35 -14.42 6.19
CA SER A 59 10.15 -15.05 7.50
C SER A 59 9.77 -14.04 8.60
N VAL A 60 10.22 -12.78 8.45
CA VAL A 60 10.02 -11.71 9.45
C VAL A 60 8.70 -10.98 9.21
N PHE A 61 8.40 -10.56 7.98
CA PHE A 61 7.19 -9.82 7.66
C PHE A 61 5.99 -10.75 7.51
N LYS A 62 5.08 -10.62 8.48
CA LYS A 62 3.76 -11.24 8.47
C LYS A 62 2.73 -10.19 8.05
N LEU A 63 1.76 -10.63 7.26
CA LEU A 63 0.65 -9.77 6.86
C LEU A 63 -0.15 -9.34 8.10
N PHE A 64 -0.58 -8.09 8.09
CA PHE A 64 -1.35 -7.40 9.11
C PHE A 64 -0.64 -7.13 10.44
N ASP A 65 0.60 -7.56 10.60
CA ASP A 65 1.43 -7.26 11.77
C ASP A 65 2.14 -5.90 11.63
N CYS A 66 2.50 -5.34 12.79
CA CYS A 66 3.13 -4.03 12.90
C CYS A 66 4.63 -4.18 13.19
N TYR A 67 5.43 -3.28 12.65
CA TYR A 67 6.88 -3.29 12.76
C TYR A 67 7.44 -1.88 12.92
N THR A 68 8.56 -1.78 13.63
CA THR A 68 9.47 -0.65 13.50
C THR A 68 10.59 -1.07 12.57
N ILE A 69 10.79 -0.33 11.48
CA ILE A 69 11.83 -0.56 10.49
C ILE A 69 12.82 0.60 10.58
N SER A 70 14.11 0.29 10.68
CA SER A 70 15.20 1.28 10.64
C SER A 70 16.36 0.75 9.81
N GLU A 71 17.32 1.62 9.48
CA GLU A 71 18.51 1.26 8.68
C GLU A 71 18.11 0.71 7.29
N TYR A 72 17.18 1.42 6.66
CA TYR A 72 16.71 1.15 5.31
C TYR A 72 17.14 2.26 4.34
N SER A 73 17.13 1.95 3.04
CA SER A 73 17.38 2.93 1.98
C SER A 73 16.07 3.36 1.32
N CYS A 74 16.09 4.54 0.67
CA CYS A 74 14.96 5.07 -0.09
C CYS A 74 15.34 5.34 -1.54
N PRO A 75 15.45 4.31 -2.39
CA PRO A 75 15.76 4.50 -3.81
C PRO A 75 14.59 5.14 -4.56
N GLU A 76 14.89 5.80 -5.67
CA GLU A 76 13.87 6.27 -6.61
C GLU A 76 13.18 5.09 -7.29
N LEU A 77 11.88 5.24 -7.52
CA LEU A 77 11.03 4.18 -8.07
C LEU A 77 10.88 4.33 -9.58
N ASP A 78 11.21 3.26 -10.32
CA ASP A 78 10.95 3.20 -11.76
C ASP A 78 9.43 3.13 -12.05
N ARG A 79 9.01 3.78 -13.14
CA ARG A 79 7.61 3.84 -13.59
C ARG A 79 6.99 2.45 -13.80
N HIS A 80 7.80 1.46 -14.15
CA HIS A 80 7.34 0.09 -14.37
C HIS A 80 7.14 -0.71 -13.08
N GLN A 81 7.68 -0.25 -11.96
CA GLN A 81 7.59 -0.90 -10.64
C GLN A 81 6.64 -0.16 -9.70
N LYS A 82 6.07 0.94 -10.16
CA LYS A 82 5.26 1.87 -9.38
C LYS A 82 3.84 1.32 -9.18
N VAL A 83 3.54 0.86 -7.95
CA VAL A 83 2.17 0.50 -7.54
C VAL A 83 1.45 1.64 -6.80
N LEU A 84 2.19 2.52 -6.14
CA LEU A 84 1.67 3.71 -5.44
C LEU A 84 2.14 4.99 -6.12
N GLU A 85 1.49 6.11 -5.84
CA GLU A 85 1.87 7.42 -6.39
C GLU A 85 3.21 7.96 -5.87
N ASN A 86 3.80 7.33 -4.85
CA ASN A 86 5.10 7.73 -4.32
C ASN A 86 6.22 7.60 -5.36
N ASP A 87 7.14 8.55 -5.37
CA ASP A 87 8.30 8.57 -6.27
C ASP A 87 9.47 7.71 -5.77
N PHE A 88 9.34 7.13 -4.59
CA PHE A 88 10.34 6.28 -3.95
C PHE A 88 9.69 5.10 -3.24
N TYR A 89 10.53 4.13 -2.90
CA TYR A 89 10.16 2.96 -2.10
C TYR A 89 11.19 2.76 -0.99
N ILE A 90 10.86 1.92 -0.02
CA ILE A 90 11.80 1.50 1.02
C ILE A 90 12.44 0.19 0.58
N GLU A 91 13.76 0.10 0.63
CA GLU A 91 14.46 -1.17 0.46
C GLU A 91 14.97 -1.67 1.81
N VAL A 92 14.62 -2.93 2.14
CA VAL A 92 15.08 -3.59 3.37
C VAL A 92 15.93 -4.81 3.05
N GLY A 93 17.00 -4.99 3.81
CA GLY A 93 17.95 -6.10 3.64
C GLY A 93 18.58 -6.56 4.96
N LEU A 94 19.73 -7.23 4.88
CA LEU A 94 20.45 -7.73 6.06
C LEU A 94 20.85 -6.62 7.05
N ILE A 95 21.13 -5.42 6.56
CA ILE A 95 21.49 -4.28 7.41
C ILE A 95 20.28 -3.65 8.10
N SER A 96 19.06 -3.93 7.62
CA SER A 96 17.86 -3.30 8.13
C SER A 96 17.43 -3.95 9.44
N VAL A 97 17.10 -3.09 10.41
CA VAL A 97 16.62 -3.53 11.73
C VAL A 97 15.11 -3.54 11.69
N ILE A 98 14.51 -4.73 11.77
CA ILE A 98 13.06 -4.94 11.77
C ILE A 98 12.65 -5.49 13.13
N LYS A 99 11.92 -4.71 13.91
CA LYS A 99 11.44 -5.09 15.24
C LYS A 99 9.92 -5.20 15.23
N PRO A 100 9.33 -6.32 15.67
CA PRO A 100 7.88 -6.41 15.81
C PRO A 100 7.41 -5.35 16.81
N LEU A 101 6.33 -4.68 16.44
CA LEU A 101 5.63 -3.72 17.29
C LEU A 101 4.34 -4.41 17.77
N PRO A 102 4.00 -4.37 19.07
CA PRO A 102 2.70 -4.85 19.54
C PRO A 102 1.60 -4.24 18.69
N ASN A 103 0.63 -5.06 18.30
CA ASN A 103 -0.45 -4.61 17.43
C ASN A 103 -1.25 -3.52 18.17
N THR A 104 -0.96 -2.27 17.85
CA THR A 104 -1.51 -1.09 18.51
C THR A 104 -2.72 -0.60 17.72
N MET A 105 -3.72 -0.05 18.40
CA MET A 105 -4.87 0.57 17.72
C MET A 105 -4.49 1.86 16.96
N THR A 106 -3.22 2.27 17.01
CA THR A 106 -2.73 3.51 16.42
C THR A 106 -2.40 3.40 14.94
N ILE A 107 -2.09 2.20 14.42
CA ILE A 107 -1.85 2.00 12.99
C ILE A 107 -3.11 1.38 12.37
N PRO A 108 -3.72 1.98 11.33
CA PRO A 108 -4.90 1.45 10.68
C PRO A 108 -4.72 -0.01 10.25
N LYS A 109 -5.81 -0.78 10.22
CA LYS A 109 -5.79 -2.19 9.79
C LYS A 109 -6.01 -2.38 8.30
N HIS A 110 -6.61 -1.38 7.67
CA HIS A 110 -7.03 -1.41 6.28
C HIS A 110 -6.55 -0.15 5.59
N TRP A 111 -6.30 -0.27 4.30
CA TRP A 111 -5.92 0.82 3.44
C TRP A 111 -6.77 0.79 2.18
N PHE A 112 -7.23 1.95 1.76
CA PHE A 112 -8.09 2.12 0.61
C PHE A 112 -7.46 3.15 -0.32
N TRP A 113 -7.34 2.78 -1.59
CA TRP A 113 -7.01 3.72 -2.64
C TRP A 113 -8.30 4.18 -3.30
N PHE A 114 -8.67 5.43 -3.05
CA PHE A 114 -9.84 6.04 -3.66
C PHE A 114 -9.47 6.59 -5.02
N VAL A 115 -10.15 6.11 -6.06
CA VAL A 115 -10.01 6.61 -7.43
C VAL A 115 -11.36 7.10 -7.93
N THR A 116 -11.35 8.21 -8.68
CA THR A 116 -12.56 8.71 -9.32
C THR A 116 -12.96 7.81 -10.47
N LYS A 117 -14.23 7.89 -10.90
CA LYS A 117 -14.69 7.16 -12.08
C LYS A 117 -13.87 7.50 -13.33
N CYS A 118 -13.50 8.76 -13.53
CA CYS A 118 -12.70 9.17 -14.69
C CYS A 118 -11.31 8.52 -14.65
N HIS A 119 -10.64 8.56 -13.50
CA HIS A 119 -9.34 7.92 -13.30
C HIS A 119 -9.43 6.39 -13.52
N LEU A 120 -10.52 5.75 -13.09
CA LEU A 120 -10.76 4.33 -13.33
C LEU A 120 -10.87 3.99 -14.83
N MET A 121 -11.49 4.86 -15.63
CA MET A 121 -11.57 4.66 -17.09
C MET A 121 -10.20 4.80 -17.74
N GLU A 122 -9.39 5.77 -17.32
CA GLU A 122 -8.00 5.94 -17.79
C GLU A 122 -7.12 4.73 -17.45
N LEU A 123 -7.28 4.15 -16.25
CA LEU A 123 -6.61 2.90 -15.87
C LEU A 123 -7.03 1.71 -16.72
N GLY A 124 -8.27 1.70 -17.24
CA GLY A 124 -8.74 0.64 -18.14
C GLY A 124 -8.10 0.72 -19.53
N GLU A 125 -7.83 1.93 -20.02
CA GLU A 125 -7.23 2.16 -21.35
C GLU A 125 -5.70 2.04 -21.34
N LYS A 126 -5.07 2.47 -20.25
CA LYS A 126 -3.62 2.33 -20.01
C LYS A 126 -3.42 1.70 -18.64
N PRO A 127 -3.58 0.38 -18.51
CA PRO A 127 -3.29 -0.28 -17.26
C PRO A 127 -1.82 0.02 -16.93
N PRO A 128 -1.52 0.55 -15.74
CA PRO A 128 -0.14 0.50 -15.27
C PRO A 128 0.31 -0.96 -15.30
N TYR A 129 1.63 -1.20 -15.24
CA TYR A 129 2.20 -2.54 -15.09
C TYR A 129 1.83 -3.18 -13.73
N TYR A 130 0.62 -2.94 -13.23
CA TYR A 130 0.00 -3.69 -12.16
C TYR A 130 -0.11 -5.15 -12.58
N PRO A 131 0.15 -6.10 -11.66
CA PRO A 131 -0.67 -7.29 -11.67
C PRO A 131 -2.11 -6.80 -11.46
N VAL A 132 -2.91 -6.83 -12.53
CA VAL A 132 -4.36 -6.62 -12.45
C VAL A 132 -4.84 -7.47 -11.27
N PRO A 133 -5.54 -6.90 -10.26
CA PRO A 133 -6.20 -7.73 -9.27
C PRO A 133 -7.06 -8.71 -10.04
N THR A 134 -6.73 -9.99 -9.94
CA THR A 134 -7.38 -11.09 -10.65
C THR A 134 -8.88 -10.84 -10.63
N LYS A 135 -9.54 -10.89 -11.79
CA LYS A 135 -11.00 -10.68 -11.95
C LYS A 135 -11.73 -11.14 -10.69
N PHE A 136 -12.45 -10.20 -10.07
CA PHE A 136 -13.27 -10.44 -8.88
C PHE A 136 -14.04 -11.75 -9.01
N ASN A 137 -13.59 -12.78 -8.29
CA ASN A 137 -14.28 -14.06 -8.22
C ASN A 137 -15.13 -14.06 -6.95
N ARG A 138 -16.45 -13.93 -7.12
CA ARG A 138 -17.42 -13.97 -6.02
C ARG A 138 -17.40 -15.32 -5.28
N ASP A 139 -16.95 -16.38 -5.94
CA ASP A 139 -16.97 -17.74 -5.38
C ASP A 139 -15.82 -17.99 -4.39
N LEU A 140 -14.84 -17.08 -4.30
CA LEU A 140 -13.76 -17.11 -3.32
C LEU A 140 -14.11 -16.36 -2.02
N LEU A 141 -15.36 -15.94 -1.84
CA LEU A 141 -15.86 -15.35 -0.60
C LEU A 141 -15.96 -16.42 0.51
N ILE A 142 -14.81 -16.76 1.08
CA ILE A 142 -14.79 -17.22 2.47
C ILE A 142 -15.05 -15.97 3.32
N PRO A 143 -15.96 -16.01 4.31
CA PRO A 143 -16.27 -14.83 5.13
C PRO A 143 -15.08 -14.53 6.05
N LEU A 144 -14.11 -13.76 5.56
CA LEU A 144 -13.04 -13.19 6.39
C LEU A 144 -12.71 -11.77 5.94
N HIS A 145 -12.47 -10.95 6.96
CA HIS A 145 -12.54 -9.50 6.91
C HIS A 145 -11.46 -8.89 6.01
N ALA A 146 -11.94 -8.07 5.07
CA ALA A 146 -11.28 -7.01 4.32
C ALA A 146 -10.22 -7.39 3.28
N ILE A 147 -10.70 -7.52 2.05
CA ILE A 147 -9.98 -7.38 0.78
C ILE A 147 -9.69 -5.88 0.54
N THR A 148 -8.62 -5.53 -0.18
CA THR A 148 -8.44 -4.17 -0.72
C THR A 148 -9.62 -3.84 -1.64
N ILE A 149 -10.57 -3.03 -1.15
CA ILE A 149 -11.72 -2.59 -1.94
C ILE A 149 -11.33 -1.28 -2.63
N VAL A 150 -11.37 -1.26 -3.96
CA VAL A 150 -11.44 0.01 -4.70
C VAL A 150 -12.82 0.61 -4.42
N ALA A 151 -12.89 1.56 -3.49
CA ALA A 151 -14.13 2.25 -3.18
C ALA A 151 -14.34 3.37 -4.21
N VAL A 152 -15.19 3.09 -5.21
CA VAL A 152 -15.68 4.11 -6.14
C VAL A 152 -16.72 4.95 -5.41
N THR A 153 -16.35 6.14 -4.94
CA THR A 153 -17.30 7.07 -4.33
C THR A 153 -18.00 7.88 -5.42
N ASN A 154 -19.22 7.48 -5.80
CA ASN A 154 -20.15 8.39 -6.49
C ASN A 154 -20.74 9.35 -5.45
N LEU A 155 -19.97 10.33 -4.99
CA LEU A 155 -20.54 11.45 -4.23
C LEU A 155 -21.24 12.37 -5.23
N LYS A 156 -22.53 12.12 -5.48
CA LYS A 156 -23.40 13.10 -6.12
C LYS A 156 -23.77 14.13 -5.04
N PRO A 157 -23.51 15.44 -5.23
CA PRO A 157 -24.03 16.44 -4.30
C PRO A 157 -25.56 16.36 -4.28
N SER A 158 -26.16 16.19 -3.10
CA SER A 158 -27.61 16.29 -2.93
C SER A 158 -28.00 17.77 -2.96
N THR A 159 -28.25 18.31 -4.14
CA THR A 159 -29.00 19.56 -4.24
C THR A 159 -30.47 19.23 -4.02
N THR A 160 -30.97 19.45 -2.81
CA THR A 160 -32.40 19.47 -2.52
C THR A 160 -33.01 20.65 -3.28
N ALA A 161 -33.53 20.38 -4.47
CA ALA A 161 -34.44 21.28 -5.15
C ALA A 161 -35.76 21.29 -4.38
N GLY A 162 -35.99 22.33 -3.57
CA GLY A 162 -37.30 22.62 -3.01
C GLY A 162 -38.26 22.94 -4.15
N MET A 163 -39.09 21.98 -4.52
CA MET A 163 -40.30 22.22 -5.30
C MET A 163 -41.29 22.95 -4.40
N ALA A 164 -41.43 24.26 -4.58
CA ALA A 164 -42.65 24.97 -4.21
C ALA A 164 -43.69 24.70 -5.31
N LEU A 165 -44.79 24.04 -4.96
CA LEU A 165 -46.01 23.99 -5.77
C LEU A 165 -47.01 25.05 -5.25
N PRO A 166 -47.86 25.59 -6.12
CA PRO A 166 -48.63 26.79 -5.86
C PRO A 166 -49.95 26.47 -5.14
N ILE A 167 -50.32 27.33 -4.18
CA ILE A 167 -51.71 27.68 -3.84
C ILE A 167 -51.71 29.17 -3.45
#